data_AF-A0A8J6W8J9-F1
#
_entry.id   AF-A0A8J6W8J9-F1
#
_cell.length_a   1.000
_cell.length_b   1.000
_cell.length_c   1.000
_cell.angle_alpha   90.00
_cell.angle_beta   90.00
_cell.angle_gamma   90.00
#
_symmetry.space_group_name_H-M   'P 1'
#
loop_
_entity.id
_entity.type
_entity.pdbx_description
1 polymer ?
#
loop_
_entity_poly.entity_id
_entity_poly.type
_entity_poly.pdbx_seq_one_letter_code
_entity_poly.pdbx_strand_id
1 'polypeptide(L)'
;MARAKTETAYMLWTLGFFGICGLHRFYTGQIVLGIVYLCTFGLFGMGQLIDLVLVPGMVKNRNDQLRRQYLTEWGEEGLVMPVPMERNLVAAQGVAQLQTDSMQQLLRVAYANGGKLSKAQVALHTGLSTDRVDALIHEALRCGYADVTNDPDSGAVRYVFDL
;
A
#
# COMPACT_ATOMS: atom_id res chain seq x y z
N MET A 1 6.91 7.54 7.22
CA MET A 1 7.30 7.13 8.59
C MET A 1 7.86 5.71 8.54
N ALA A 2 8.95 5.44 9.26
CA ALA A 2 9.59 4.12 9.24
C ALA A 2 8.83 3.13 10.14
N ARG A 3 8.51 1.94 9.62
CA ARG A 3 7.94 0.84 10.43
C ARG A 3 8.96 0.35 11.45
N ALA A 4 8.47 -0.10 12.60
CA ALA A 4 9.33 -0.79 13.56
C ALA A 4 9.78 -2.13 12.94
N LYS A 5 11.10 -2.35 12.88
CA LYS A 5 11.72 -3.59 12.40
C LYS A 5 12.19 -4.42 13.59
N THR A 6 11.98 -5.73 13.51
CA THR A 6 12.40 -6.67 14.57
C THR A 6 13.92 -6.77 14.67
N GLU A 7 14.63 -6.70 13.53
CA GLU A 7 16.10 -6.71 13.47
C GLU A 7 16.72 -5.56 14.29
N THR A 8 16.21 -4.35 14.08
CA THR A 8 16.68 -3.17 14.84
C THR A 8 16.33 -3.31 16.32
N ALA A 9 15.15 -3.84 16.67
CA ALA A 9 14.79 -4.07 18.07
C ALA A 9 15.76 -5.05 18.77
N TYR A 10 16.19 -6.12 18.09
CA TYR A 10 17.21 -7.03 18.62
C TYR A 10 18.59 -6.40 18.71
N MET A 11 18.99 -5.58 17.73
CA MET A 11 20.25 -4.82 17.81
C MET A 11 20.25 -3.89 19.02
N LEU A 12 19.15 -3.18 19.30
CA LEU A 12 19.00 -2.35 20.49
C LEU A 12 18.94 -3.16 21.79
N TRP A 13 18.52 -4.43 21.73
CA TRP A 13 18.48 -5.32 22.88
C TRP A 13 19.89 -5.81 23.28
N THR A 14 20.80 -6.06 22.32
CA THR A 14 22.18 -6.48 22.63
C THR A 14 23.00 -5.39 23.34
N LEU A 15 22.67 -4.11 23.11
CA LEU A 15 23.23 -2.98 23.86
C LEU A 15 22.94 -3.04 25.37
N GLY A 16 21.93 -3.80 25.80
CA GLY A 16 21.68 -4.05 27.23
C GLY A 16 22.79 -4.82 27.93
N PHE A 17 23.54 -5.67 27.22
CA PHE A 17 24.71 -6.35 27.80
C PHE A 17 25.88 -5.40 28.08
N PHE A 18 25.89 -4.23 27.44
CA PHE A 18 26.87 -3.16 27.67
C PHE A 18 26.43 -2.17 28.77
N GLY A 19 25.37 -2.49 29.52
CA GLY A 19 24.86 -1.66 30.62
C GLY A 19 23.79 -0.65 30.21
N ILE A 20 23.45 -0.56 28.92
CA ILE A 20 22.38 0.33 28.41
C ILE A 20 21.09 -0.47 28.26
N CYS A 21 20.44 -0.76 29.39
CA CYS A 21 19.22 -1.56 29.42
C CYS A 21 17.98 -0.76 28.97
N GLY A 22 16.99 -1.46 28.39
CA GLY A 22 15.69 -0.87 28.05
C GLY A 22 15.61 -0.12 26.71
N LEU A 23 16.69 0.00 25.94
CA LEU A 23 16.72 0.78 24.69
C LEU A 23 15.70 0.30 23.64
N HIS A 24 15.53 -1.02 23.50
CA HIS A 24 14.55 -1.57 22.56
C HIS A 24 13.08 -1.26 22.95
N ARG A 25 12.78 -1.00 24.24
CA ARG A 25 11.43 -0.60 24.69
C ARG A 25 11.10 0.82 24.29
N PHE A 26 12.09 1.71 24.27
CA PHE A 26 11.92 3.04 23.67
C PHE A 26 11.60 2.95 22.18
N TYR A 27 12.27 2.04 21.46
CA TYR A 27 12.01 1.80 20.04
C TYR A 27 10.60 1.25 19.77
N THR A 28 10.11 0.33 20.60
CA THR A 28 8.74 -0.23 20.47
C THR A 28 7.65 0.68 21.04
N GLY A 29 7.98 1.88 21.52
CA GLY A 29 7.02 2.88 22.00
C GLY A 29 6.58 2.71 23.45
N GLN A 30 7.23 1.82 24.21
CA GLN A 30 6.97 1.60 25.64
C GLN A 30 7.91 2.45 26.51
N ILE A 31 7.79 3.78 26.41
CA ILE A 31 8.72 4.75 27.04
C ILE A 31 8.78 4.57 28.56
N VAL A 32 7.62 4.45 29.23
CA VAL A 32 7.54 4.30 30.70
C VAL A 32 8.30 3.06 31.17
N LEU A 33 8.09 1.92 30.50
CA LEU A 33 8.79 0.67 30.82
C LEU A 33 10.28 0.73 30.47
N GLY A 34 10.65 1.45 29.40
CA GLY A 34 12.05 1.72 29.05
C GLY A 34 12.79 2.49 30.15
N ILE A 35 12.15 3.52 30.73
CA ILE A 35 12.71 4.30 31.85
C ILE A 35 12.85 3.43 33.10
N VAL A 36 11.84 2.60 33.42
CA VAL A 36 11.93 1.66 34.55
C VAL A 36 13.09 0.68 34.34
N TYR A 37 13.28 0.14 33.13
CA TYR A 37 14.40 -0.73 32.81
C TYR A 37 15.75 0.01 32.90
N LEU A 38 15.82 1.29 32.54
CA LEU A 38 17.04 2.08 32.68
C LEU A 38 17.39 2.31 34.16
N CYS A 39 16.40 2.62 35.00
CA CYS A 39 16.58 2.84 36.45
C CYS A 39 16.87 1.56 37.24
N THR A 40 16.45 0.40 36.73
CA THR A 40 16.61 -0.91 37.40
C THR A 40 17.67 -1.80 36.76
N PHE A 41 18.47 -1.27 35.82
CA PHE A 41 19.45 -2.03 35.02
C PHE A 41 18.83 -3.27 34.33
N GLY A 42 17.68 -3.09 33.69
CA GLY A 42 16.97 -4.12 32.92
C GLY A 42 16.22 -5.14 33.79
N LEU A 43 15.97 -4.78 35.05
CA LEU A 43 15.54 -5.67 36.14
C LEU A 43 16.49 -6.87 36.37
N PHE A 44 17.70 -6.55 36.84
CA PHE A 44 18.74 -7.51 37.25
C PHE A 44 19.21 -8.48 36.16
N GLY A 45 19.03 -8.11 34.88
CA GLY A 45 19.35 -8.94 33.72
C GLY A 45 18.30 -10.01 33.37
N MET A 46 17.39 -10.33 34.29
CA MET A 46 16.29 -11.27 34.03
C MET A 46 15.21 -10.66 33.14
N GLY A 47 14.89 -9.37 33.31
CA GLY A 47 13.97 -8.67 32.43
C GLY A 47 14.46 -8.65 30.97
N GLN A 48 15.79 -8.52 30.79
CA GLN A 48 16.42 -8.57 29.47
C GLN A 48 16.24 -9.95 28.80
N LEU A 49 16.36 -11.05 29.53
CA LEU A 49 16.12 -12.40 29.02
C LEU A 49 14.68 -12.63 28.57
N ILE A 50 13.72 -12.17 29.38
CA ILE A 50 12.28 -12.30 29.07
C ILE A 50 11.95 -11.51 27.80
N ASP A 51 12.56 -10.34 27.61
CA ASP A 51 12.30 -9.50 26.44
C ASP A 51 12.66 -10.18 25.10
N LEU A 52 13.52 -11.20 25.06
CA LEU A 52 13.84 -11.95 23.84
C LEU A 52 12.61 -12.61 23.21
N VAL A 53 11.65 -13.06 24.03
CA VAL A 53 10.39 -13.68 23.57
C VAL A 53 9.33 -12.62 23.28
N LEU A 54 9.40 -11.46 23.95
CA LEU A 54 8.39 -10.41 23.85
C LEU A 54 8.63 -9.44 22.68
N VAL A 55 9.86 -9.27 22.20
CA VAL A 55 10.23 -8.34 21.11
C VAL A 55 9.34 -8.47 19.87
N PRO A 56 9.05 -9.67 19.33
CA PRO A 56 8.16 -9.82 18.18
C PRO A 56 6.75 -9.26 18.43
N GLY A 57 6.20 -9.52 19.63
CA GLY A 57 4.89 -9.02 20.04
C GLY A 57 4.87 -7.50 20.19
N MET A 58 5.95 -6.92 20.75
CA MET A 58 6.08 -5.47 20.92
C MET A 58 6.20 -4.73 19.58
N VAL A 59 6.98 -5.26 18.64
CA VAL A 59 7.11 -4.69 17.29
C VAL A 59 5.78 -4.75 16.54
N LYS A 60 5.07 -5.88 16.64
CA LYS A 60 3.73 -6.03 16.05
C LYS A 60 2.76 -5.01 16.65
N ASN A 61 2.69 -4.91 17.98
CA ASN A 61 1.79 -3.98 18.65
C ASN A 61 2.11 -2.51 18.32
N ARG A 62 3.39 -2.14 18.18
CA ARG A 62 3.78 -0.79 17.77
C ARG A 62 3.36 -0.48 16.34
N ASN A 63 3.55 -1.42 15.42
CA ASN A 63 3.09 -1.28 14.04
C ASN A 63 1.55 -1.20 13.96
N ASP A 64 0.84 -1.98 14.78
CA ASP A 64 -0.63 -1.93 14.89
C ASP A 64 -1.10 -0.59 15.48
N GLN A 65 -0.40 -0.04 16.46
CA GLN A 65 -0.72 1.26 17.04
C GLN A 65 -0.53 2.40 16.04
N LEU A 66 0.59 2.41 15.31
CA LEU A 66 0.82 3.37 14.21
C LEU A 66 -0.29 3.28 13.16
N ARG A 67 -0.69 2.05 12.80
CA ARG A 67 -1.82 1.81 11.90
C ARG A 67 -3.14 2.41 12.43
N ARG A 68 -3.44 2.25 13.72
CA ARG A 68 -4.66 2.84 14.32
C ARG A 68 -4.63 4.37 14.25
N GLN A 69 -3.48 4.99 14.53
CA GLN A 69 -3.33 6.45 14.45
C GLN A 69 -3.63 6.96 13.04
N TYR A 70 -3.13 6.30 11.99
CA TYR A 70 -3.46 6.65 10.60
C TYR A 70 -4.96 6.56 10.31
N LEU A 71 -5.64 5.53 10.83
CA LEU A 71 -7.08 5.35 10.62
C LEU A 71 -7.93 6.41 11.33
N THR A 72 -7.43 6.96 12.44
CA THR A 72 -8.12 8.02 13.19
C THR A 72 -7.88 9.40 12.57
N GLU A 73 -6.67 9.68 12.09
CA GLU A 73 -6.32 10.97 11.44
C GLU A 73 -7.00 11.15 10.07
N TRP A 74 -7.26 10.06 9.34
CA TRP A 74 -7.97 10.07 8.06
C TRP A 74 -9.49 9.78 8.17
N GLY A 75 -10.04 9.83 9.39
CA GLY A 75 -11.41 9.41 9.69
C GLY A 75 -12.52 10.43 9.40
N GLU A 76 -12.20 11.70 9.11
CA GLU A 76 -13.23 12.72 8.78
C GLU A 76 -13.47 12.91 7.28
N GLU A 77 -12.54 12.51 6.41
CA GLU A 77 -12.70 12.63 4.95
C GLU A 77 -12.58 11.28 4.23
N GLY A 78 -13.70 10.55 4.20
CA GLY A 78 -13.99 9.57 3.15
C GLY A 78 -13.34 8.17 3.26
N LEU A 79 -14.19 7.20 3.61
CA LEU A 79 -14.10 5.78 3.20
C LEU A 79 -12.98 4.94 3.87
N VAL A 80 -13.17 4.60 5.15
CA VAL A 80 -12.29 3.68 5.87
C VAL A 80 -12.55 2.22 5.45
N MET A 81 -11.74 1.70 4.52
CA MET A 81 -11.63 0.25 4.26
C MET A 81 -10.54 -0.37 5.15
N PRO A 82 -10.82 -1.41 5.96
CA PRO A 82 -9.80 -2.11 6.70
C PRO A 82 -8.96 -2.94 5.71
N VAL A 83 -7.74 -2.49 5.38
CA VAL A 83 -6.81 -3.31 4.59
C VAL A 83 -6.06 -4.30 5.49
N PRO A 84 -6.33 -5.61 5.46
CA PRO A 84 -5.53 -6.63 6.17
C PRO A 84 -4.12 -6.72 5.57
N MET A 85 -3.08 -6.43 6.36
CA MET A 85 -1.72 -6.25 5.84
C MET A 85 -1.00 -7.56 5.47
N GLU A 86 -1.51 -8.73 5.86
CA GLU A 86 -1.01 -10.03 5.38
C GLU A 86 -1.80 -10.59 4.19
N ARG A 87 -3.06 -10.18 4.00
CA ARG A 87 -3.90 -10.59 2.85
C ARG A 87 -3.80 -9.60 1.68
N ASN A 88 -2.80 -8.73 1.69
CA ASN A 88 -2.60 -7.73 0.64
C ASN A 88 -1.51 -8.07 -0.36
N LEU A 89 -0.78 -9.18 -0.25
CA LEU A 89 -0.09 -9.67 -1.44
C LEU A 89 -1.11 -10.19 -2.45
N VAL A 90 -2.05 -11.04 -2.05
CA VAL A 90 -3.10 -11.56 -2.95
C VAL A 90 -4.13 -10.50 -3.33
N ALA A 91 -4.44 -9.53 -2.46
CA ALA A 91 -5.35 -8.44 -2.81
C ALA A 91 -4.66 -7.25 -3.51
N ALA A 92 -3.38 -6.94 -3.25
CA ALA A 92 -2.65 -5.97 -4.09
C ALA A 92 -2.24 -6.60 -5.42
N GLN A 93 -1.93 -7.90 -5.46
CA GLN A 93 -1.87 -8.66 -6.71
C GLN A 93 -3.26 -8.72 -7.34
N GLY A 94 -4.33 -8.94 -6.59
CA GLY A 94 -5.69 -8.97 -7.12
C GLY A 94 -6.12 -7.62 -7.70
N VAL A 95 -5.81 -6.51 -7.03
CA VAL A 95 -6.09 -5.14 -7.49
C VAL A 95 -5.13 -4.73 -8.62
N ALA A 96 -3.84 -5.05 -8.53
CA ALA A 96 -2.90 -4.81 -9.64
C ALA A 96 -3.21 -5.68 -10.86
N GLN A 97 -3.71 -6.90 -10.65
CA GLN A 97 -4.10 -7.84 -11.70
C GLN A 97 -5.47 -7.49 -12.27
N LEU A 98 -6.43 -6.97 -11.48
CA LEU A 98 -7.66 -6.35 -11.97
C LEU A 98 -7.37 -5.06 -12.76
N GLN A 99 -6.39 -4.26 -12.33
CA GLN A 99 -5.94 -3.07 -13.07
C GLN A 99 -5.20 -3.44 -14.36
N THR A 100 -4.38 -4.49 -14.34
CA THR A 100 -3.73 -5.05 -15.52
C THR A 100 -4.76 -5.69 -16.47
N ASP A 101 -5.79 -6.36 -15.94
CA ASP A 101 -6.92 -6.90 -16.70
C ASP A 101 -7.70 -5.77 -17.39
N SER A 102 -7.93 -4.66 -16.69
CA SER A 102 -8.72 -3.54 -17.23
C SER A 102 -8.04 -2.90 -18.46
N MET A 103 -6.73 -2.67 -18.39
CA MET A 103 -5.97 -2.13 -19.53
C MET A 103 -5.83 -3.15 -20.65
N GLN A 104 -5.56 -4.43 -20.33
CA GLN A 104 -5.52 -5.50 -21.33
C GLN A 104 -6.88 -5.70 -22.02
N GLN A 105 -7.98 -5.56 -21.29
CA GLN A 105 -9.34 -5.61 -21.83
C GLN A 105 -9.61 -4.42 -22.75
N LEU A 106 -9.16 -3.21 -22.41
CA LEU A 106 -9.19 -2.05 -23.30
C LEU A 106 -8.43 -2.30 -24.59
N LEU A 107 -7.17 -2.76 -24.50
CA LEU A 107 -6.32 -3.02 -25.68
C LEU A 107 -6.88 -4.17 -26.54
N ARG A 108 -7.48 -5.20 -25.93
CA ARG A 108 -8.13 -6.29 -26.67
C ARG A 108 -9.36 -5.82 -27.44
N VAL A 109 -10.18 -4.96 -26.82
CA VAL A 109 -11.33 -4.33 -27.50
C VAL A 109 -10.85 -3.41 -28.61
N ALA A 110 -9.74 -2.69 -28.42
CA ALA A 110 -9.13 -1.85 -29.44
C ALA A 110 -8.65 -2.68 -30.63
N TYR A 111 -7.92 -3.76 -30.37
CA TYR A 111 -7.49 -4.72 -31.39
C TYR A 111 -8.67 -5.31 -32.17
N ALA A 112 -9.73 -5.74 -31.47
CA ALA A 112 -10.93 -6.29 -32.10
C ALA A 112 -11.68 -5.29 -32.99
N ASN A 113 -11.53 -3.98 -32.75
CA ASN A 113 -12.15 -2.90 -33.53
C ASN A 113 -11.15 -2.20 -34.49
N GLY A 114 -10.02 -2.85 -34.80
CA GLY A 114 -9.04 -2.32 -35.75
C GLY A 114 -8.32 -1.06 -35.27
N GLY A 115 -8.13 -0.93 -33.95
CA GLY A 115 -7.37 0.14 -33.30
C GLY A 115 -8.11 1.46 -33.12
N LYS A 116 -9.35 1.62 -33.65
CA LYS A 116 -10.10 2.88 -33.56
C LYS A 116 -11.32 2.72 -32.66
N LEU A 117 -11.35 3.40 -31.53
CA LEU A 117 -12.45 3.32 -30.57
C LEU A 117 -12.94 4.70 -30.12
N SER A 118 -14.25 4.82 -29.89
CA SER A 118 -14.83 5.95 -29.14
C SER A 118 -14.95 5.61 -27.65
N LYS A 119 -15.03 6.64 -26.80
CA LYS A 119 -15.27 6.47 -25.35
C LYS A 119 -16.55 5.66 -25.06
N ALA A 120 -17.58 5.85 -25.87
CA ALA A 120 -18.84 5.11 -25.76
C ALA A 120 -18.67 3.63 -26.13
N GLN A 121 -17.89 3.31 -27.17
CA GLN A 121 -17.59 1.92 -27.54
C GLN A 121 -16.76 1.22 -26.46
N VAL A 122 -15.80 1.92 -25.86
CA VAL A 122 -15.05 1.38 -24.72
C VAL A 122 -15.99 1.05 -23.57
N ALA A 123 -16.88 1.97 -23.18
CA ALA A 123 -17.84 1.73 -22.11
C ALA A 123 -18.79 0.56 -22.43
N LEU A 124 -19.29 0.49 -23.66
CA LEU A 124 -20.21 -0.56 -24.12
C LEU A 124 -19.57 -1.96 -24.09
N HIS A 125 -18.34 -2.09 -24.58
CA HIS A 125 -17.67 -3.39 -24.71
C HIS A 125 -16.99 -3.86 -23.42
N THR A 126 -16.56 -2.94 -22.56
CA THR A 126 -15.91 -3.29 -21.29
C THR A 126 -16.90 -3.46 -20.13
N GLY A 127 -18.08 -2.85 -20.22
CA GLY A 127 -19.07 -2.86 -19.13
C GLY A 127 -18.63 -2.08 -17.89
N LEU A 128 -17.56 -1.27 -18.00
CA LEU A 128 -17.01 -0.48 -16.90
C LEU A 128 -17.80 0.82 -16.70
N SER A 129 -17.74 1.37 -15.48
CA SER A 129 -18.32 2.68 -15.18
C SER A 129 -17.65 3.80 -16.00
N THR A 130 -18.41 4.86 -16.29
CA THR A 130 -17.95 5.98 -17.11
C THR A 130 -16.68 6.64 -16.58
N ASP A 131 -16.55 6.75 -15.25
CA ASP A 131 -15.37 7.31 -14.59
C ASP A 131 -14.14 6.42 -14.77
N ARG A 132 -14.34 5.09 -14.76
CA ARG A 132 -13.25 4.14 -14.94
C ARG A 132 -12.77 4.09 -16.39
N VAL A 133 -13.69 4.20 -17.35
CA VAL A 133 -13.38 4.29 -18.78
C VAL A 133 -12.53 5.53 -19.06
N ASP A 134 -12.91 6.67 -18.48
CA ASP A 134 -12.17 7.91 -18.65
C ASP A 134 -10.74 7.83 -18.10
N ALA A 135 -10.59 7.26 -16.91
CA ALA A 135 -9.29 7.03 -16.29
C ALA A 135 -8.38 6.13 -17.15
N LEU A 136 -8.93 5.04 -17.72
CA LEU A 136 -8.17 4.09 -18.55
C LEU A 136 -7.72 4.71 -19.87
N ILE A 137 -8.60 5.49 -20.52
CA ILE A 137 -8.27 6.18 -21.76
C ILE A 137 -7.17 7.23 -21.49
N HIS A 138 -7.31 8.03 -20.44
CA HIS A 138 -6.28 9.00 -20.06
C HIS A 138 -4.94 8.34 -19.72
N GLU A 139 -4.97 7.18 -19.08
CA GLU A 139 -3.78 6.40 -18.79
C GLU A 139 -3.12 5.85 -20.06
N ALA A 140 -3.91 5.34 -21.02
CA ALA A 140 -3.41 4.88 -22.32
C ALA A 140 -2.75 6.01 -23.13
N LEU A 141 -3.33 7.21 -23.13
CA LEU A 141 -2.75 8.40 -23.75
C LEU A 141 -1.42 8.79 -23.07
N ARG A 142 -1.39 8.79 -21.73
CA ARG A 142 -0.18 9.14 -20.95
C ARG A 142 0.97 8.16 -21.20
N CYS A 143 0.65 6.87 -21.34
CA CYS A 143 1.63 5.82 -21.59
C CYS A 143 2.03 5.71 -23.08
N GLY A 144 1.38 6.45 -23.98
CA GLY A 144 1.66 6.41 -25.42
C GLY A 144 1.11 5.18 -26.13
N TYR A 145 0.10 4.50 -25.57
CA TYR A 145 -0.59 3.39 -26.23
C TYR A 145 -1.70 3.84 -27.17
N ALA A 146 -2.14 5.09 -27.04
CA ALA A 146 -3.19 5.67 -27.85
C ALA A 146 -2.91 7.13 -28.16
N ASP A 147 -3.49 7.61 -29.25
CA ASP A 147 -3.55 9.02 -29.65
C ASP A 147 -5.00 9.45 -29.85
N VAL A 148 -5.28 10.74 -29.64
CA VAL A 148 -6.60 11.33 -29.85
C VAL A 148 -6.67 11.87 -31.27
N THR A 149 -7.61 11.36 -32.05
CA THR A 149 -7.92 11.87 -33.38
C THR A 149 -9.37 12.33 -33.46
N ASN A 150 -9.68 13.05 -34.54
CA ASN A 150 -11.04 13.41 -34.87
C ASN A 150 -11.43 12.76 -36.19
N ASP A 151 -12.62 12.18 -36.24
CA ASP A 151 -13.19 11.64 -37.47
C ASP A 151 -13.48 12.79 -38.47
N PRO A 152 -12.89 12.77 -39.68
CA PRO A 152 -13.00 13.88 -40.62
C PRO A 152 -14.42 14.06 -41.20
N ASP A 153 -15.25 13.02 -41.17
CA ASP A 153 -16.63 13.08 -41.69
C ASP A 153 -17.63 13.37 -40.57
N SER A 154 -17.47 12.76 -39.40
CA SER A 154 -18.44 12.86 -38.31
C SER A 154 -18.10 13.90 -37.24
N GLY A 155 -16.87 14.43 -37.23
CA GLY A 155 -16.40 15.35 -36.19
C GLY A 155 -16.30 14.73 -34.79
N ALA A 156 -16.40 13.40 -34.67
CA ALA A 156 -16.39 12.71 -33.39
C ALA A 156 -14.97 12.41 -32.91
N VAL A 157 -14.75 12.59 -31.61
CA VAL A 157 -13.48 12.23 -30.97
C VAL A 157 -13.30 10.71 -31.01
N ARG A 158 -12.20 10.27 -31.60
CA ARG A 158 -11.79 8.86 -31.63
C ARG A 158 -10.41 8.70 -31.02
N TYR A 159 -10.21 7.57 -30.37
CA TYR A 159 -8.92 7.16 -29.83
C TYR A 159 -8.35 6.09 -30.75
N VAL A 160 -7.16 6.34 -31.27
CA VAL A 160 -6.42 5.41 -32.12
C VAL A 160 -5.36 4.75 -31.25
N PHE A 161 -5.40 3.43 -31.14
CA PHE A 161 -4.44 2.64 -30.39
C PHE A 161 -3.41 2.06 -31.36
N ASP A 162 -2.13 2.25 -31.06
CA ASP A 162 -1.01 1.69 -31.84
C ASP A 162 -0.76 0.23 -31.41
N LEU A 163 -1.48 -0.72 -32.02
CA LEU A 163 -1.48 -2.16 -31.71
C LEU A 163 -1.21 -3.03 -32.93
#